data_AF-A0A419DAH5-F1
#
_entry.id   AF-A0A419DAH5-F1
#
_cell.length_a   1.000
_cell.length_b   1.000
_cell.length_c   1.000
_cell.angle_alpha   90.00
_cell.angle_beta   90.00
_cell.angle_gamma   90.00
#
_symmetry.space_group_name_H-M   'P 1'
#
loop_
_entity.id
_entity.type
_entity.pdbx_description
1 polymer ?
#
loop_
_entity_poly.entity_id
_entity_poly.type
_entity_poly.pdbx_seq_one_letter_code
_entity_poly.pdbx_strand_id
1 'polypeptide(L)'
;MIFKKMKTDSILIYLAVLFTGYVIGRLSHILGGQINGPHHWIFGIILIIIGVALLFYKKEWSLYLIFFGVGLTISDLRDMLELKFWGVDPPGPKRFWHID
;
A
#
# COMPACT_ATOMS: atom_id res chain seq x y z
N MET A 1 -17.44 19.08 -10.58
CA MET A 1 -18.17 17.82 -10.85
C MET A 1 -17.19 16.64 -10.69
N ILE A 2 -16.84 16.28 -9.45
CA ILE A 2 -15.70 15.36 -9.17
C ILE A 2 -16.16 13.92 -8.90
N PHE A 3 -17.42 13.70 -8.55
CA PHE A 3 -17.94 12.35 -8.30
C PHE A 3 -19.09 12.06 -9.25
N LYS A 4 -18.77 11.53 -10.43
CA LYS A 4 -19.73 10.75 -11.19
C LYS A 4 -20.07 9.54 -10.31
N LYS A 5 -21.36 9.24 -10.12
CA LYS A 5 -21.83 8.13 -9.27
C LYS A 5 -21.03 6.87 -9.60
N MET A 6 -20.22 6.39 -8.65
CA MET A 6 -19.42 5.19 -8.83
C MET A 6 -20.38 4.01 -9.03
N LYS A 7 -20.15 3.22 -10.08
CA LYS A 7 -20.90 1.98 -10.28
C LYS A 7 -20.42 0.95 -9.26
N THR A 8 -21.31 0.06 -8.83
CA THR A 8 -20.99 -1.04 -7.91
C THR A 8 -19.82 -1.90 -8.40
N ASP A 9 -19.72 -2.12 -9.72
CA ASP A 9 -18.61 -2.85 -10.35
C ASP A 9 -17.25 -2.17 -10.09
N SER A 10 -17.23 -0.85 -9.94
CA SER A 10 -16.01 -0.10 -9.62
C SER A 10 -15.52 -0.34 -8.20
N ILE A 11 -16.42 -0.61 -7.25
CA ILE A 11 -16.05 -0.85 -5.85
C ILE A 11 -15.25 -2.16 -5.72
N LEU A 12 -15.73 -3.23 -6.37
CA LEU A 12 -15.04 -4.52 -6.36
C LEU A 12 -13.64 -4.42 -6.97
N ILE A 13 -13.47 -3.64 -8.03
CA ILE A 13 -12.16 -3.38 -8.64
C ILE A 13 -11.24 -2.66 -7.65
N TYR A 14 -11.70 -1.60 -6.98
CA TYR A 14 -10.88 -0.90 -6.00
C TYR A 14 -10.50 -1.77 -4.80
N LEU A 15 -11.42 -2.62 -4.33
CA LEU A 15 -11.12 -3.61 -3.28
C LEU A 15 -10.07 -4.63 -3.74
N ALA A 16 -10.16 -5.12 -4.97
CA ALA A 16 -9.16 -6.03 -5.53
C ALA A 16 -7.78 -5.36 -5.67
N VAL A 17 -7.74 -4.09 -6.09
CA VAL A 17 -6.50 -3.32 -6.19
C VAL A 17 -5.89 -3.08 -4.80
N LEU A 18 -6.70 -2.71 -3.81
CA LEU A 18 -6.25 -2.59 -2.42
C LEU A 18 -5.70 -3.91 -1.89
N PHE A 19 -6.44 -5.01 -2.08
CA PHE A 19 -6.00 -6.33 -1.66
C PHE A 19 -4.68 -6.74 -2.32
N THR A 20 -4.51 -6.44 -3.61
CA THR A 20 -3.26 -6.69 -4.33
C THR A 20 -2.10 -5.87 -3.74
N GLY A 21 -2.32 -4.60 -3.40
CA GLY A 21 -1.33 -3.78 -2.70
C GLY A 21 -0.90 -4.37 -1.35
N TYR A 22 -1.87 -4.86 -0.57
CA TYR A 22 -1.59 -5.56 0.69
C TYR A 22 -0.77 -6.82 0.47
N VAL A 23 -1.18 -7.69 -0.46
CA VAL A 23 -0.47 -8.95 -0.78
C VAL A 23 0.98 -8.67 -1.21
N ILE A 24 1.18 -7.70 -2.09
CA ILE A 24 2.53 -7.32 -2.54
C ILE A 24 3.37 -6.81 -1.38
N GLY A 25 2.81 -5.97 -0.51
CA GLY A 25 3.51 -5.52 0.68
C GLY A 25 3.93 -6.65 1.62
N ARG A 26 3.06 -7.64 1.86
CA ARG A 26 3.39 -8.84 2.64
C ARG A 26 4.45 -9.70 1.98
N LEU A 27 4.39 -9.87 0.66
CA LEU A 27 5.44 -10.59 -0.08
C LEU A 27 6.79 -9.86 0.02
N SER A 28 6.79 -8.53 -0.10
CA SER A 28 8.01 -7.72 0.04
C SER A 28 8.57 -7.76 1.45
N HIS A 29 7.72 -7.74 2.49
CA HIS A 29 8.15 -7.94 3.86
C HIS A 29 8.77 -9.35 4.05
N ILE A 30 8.11 -10.41 3.55
CA ILE A 30 8.60 -11.79 3.72
C ILE A 30 9.91 -12.05 2.97
N LEU A 31 9.97 -11.67 1.70
CA LEU A 31 11.07 -12.00 0.80
C LEU A 31 12.19 -10.96 0.85
N GLY A 32 11.83 -9.68 1.04
CA GLY A 32 12.72 -8.53 1.00
C GLY A 32 13.13 -8.01 2.37
N GLY A 33 12.49 -8.42 3.46
CA GLY A 33 12.79 -7.91 4.81
C GLY A 33 14.17 -8.27 5.38
N GLN A 34 14.98 -9.03 4.63
CA GLN A 34 16.40 -9.25 4.91
C GLN A 34 17.31 -8.20 4.26
N ILE A 35 16.76 -7.37 3.38
CA ILE A 35 17.47 -6.31 2.67
C ILE A 35 17.43 -5.07 3.55
N ASN A 36 18.61 -4.51 3.83
CA ASN A 36 18.70 -3.23 4.53
C ASN A 36 18.20 -2.11 3.61
N GLY A 37 16.99 -1.63 3.86
CA GLY A 37 16.32 -0.70 2.97
C GLY A 37 15.19 0.06 3.65
N PRO A 38 14.50 0.94 2.90
CA PRO A 38 13.33 1.63 3.40
C PRO A 38 12.19 0.63 3.63
N HIS A 39 11.44 0.82 4.73
CA HIS A 39 10.26 0.01 5.01
C HIS A 39 9.17 0.24 3.95
N HIS A 40 8.40 -0.80 3.67
CA HIS A 40 7.54 -0.82 2.49
C HIS A 40 6.31 0.10 2.63
N TRP A 41 5.90 0.42 3.86
CA TRP A 41 4.85 1.41 4.10
C TRP A 41 5.18 2.78 3.51
N ILE A 42 6.46 3.16 3.41
CA ILE A 42 6.91 4.43 2.81
C ILE A 42 6.50 4.49 1.35
N PHE A 43 6.72 3.42 0.60
CA PHE A 43 6.30 3.34 -0.80
C PHE A 43 4.78 3.42 -0.93
N GLY A 44 4.03 2.83 0.01
CA GLY A 44 2.58 2.99 0.09
C GLY A 44 2.15 4.45 0.23
N ILE A 45 2.78 5.20 1.14
CA ILE A 45 2.52 6.63 1.34
C ILE A 45 2.89 7.45 0.09
N ILE A 46 4.02 7.16 -0.55
CA ILE A 46 4.42 7.84 -1.80
C ILE A 46 3.37 7.63 -2.89
N LEU A 47 2.86 6.39 -3.06
CA LEU A 47 1.82 6.10 -4.05
C LEU A 47 0.51 6.82 -3.74
N ILE A 48 0.14 6.94 -2.46
CA ILE A 48 -1.04 7.72 -2.04
C ILE A 48 -0.86 9.20 -2.42
N ILE A 49 0.29 9.81 -2.09
CA ILE A 49 0.57 11.21 -2.40
C ILE A 49 0.51 11.46 -3.91
N ILE A 50 1.19 10.61 -4.70
CA ILE A 50 1.19 10.71 -6.16
C ILE A 50 -0.23 10.54 -6.71
N GLY A 51 -0.99 9.57 -6.21
CA GLY A 51 -2.37 9.33 -6.61
C GLY A 51 -3.28 10.52 -6.32
N VAL A 52 -3.17 11.12 -5.13
CA VAL A 52 -3.90 12.35 -4.75
C VAL A 52 -3.51 13.51 -5.66
N ALA A 53 -2.22 13.71 -5.93
CA ALA A 53 -1.76 14.74 -6.86
C ALA A 53 -2.40 14.57 -8.25
N LEU A 54 -2.44 13.34 -8.77
CA LEU A 54 -3.01 13.02 -10.07
C LEU A 54 -4.53 13.13 -10.14
N LEU A 55 -5.21 13.08 -8.99
CA LEU A 55 -6.64 13.37 -8.91
C LEU A 55 -6.94 14.81 -9.33
N PHE A 56 -6.06 15.77 -8.98
CA PHE A 56 -6.18 17.17 -9.43
C PHE A 56 -6.00 17.32 -10.94
N TYR A 57 -5.19 16.45 -11.55
CA TYR A 57 -5.02 16.35 -13.00
C TYR A 57 -6.07 15.46 -13.70
N LYS A 58 -7.10 15.00 -12.97
CA LYS A 58 -8.20 14.18 -13.47
C LYS A 58 -7.74 12.91 -14.21
N LYS A 59 -6.65 12.29 -13.74
CA LYS A 59 -6.18 11.03 -14.31
C LYS A 59 -7.03 9.88 -13.78
N GLU A 60 -7.55 9.06 -14.70
CA GLU A 60 -8.47 7.95 -14.36
C GLU A 60 -7.83 6.89 -13.45
N TRP A 61 -6.51 6.73 -13.52
CA TRP A 61 -5.76 5.76 -12.73
C TRP A 61 -5.31 6.27 -11.35
N SER A 62 -5.62 7.52 -11.00
CA SER A 62 -5.30 8.12 -9.69
C SER A 62 -5.85 7.30 -8.52
N LEU A 63 -7.09 6.84 -8.63
CA LEU A 63 -7.73 6.02 -7.58
C LEU A 63 -7.04 4.67 -7.44
N TYR A 64 -6.59 4.03 -8.53
CA TYR A 64 -5.86 2.77 -8.42
C TYR A 64 -4.57 2.92 -7.60
N LEU A 65 -3.82 4.00 -7.81
CA LEU A 65 -2.64 4.29 -6.99
C LEU A 65 -2.98 4.50 -5.53
N ILE A 66 -4.06 5.24 -5.24
CA ILE A 66 -4.48 5.51 -3.86
C ILE A 66 -4.85 4.21 -3.17
N PHE A 67 -5.74 3.40 -3.77
CA PHE A 67 -6.19 2.13 -3.18
C PHE A 67 -5.05 1.13 -3.04
N PHE A 68 -4.18 1.03 -4.05
CA PHE A 68 -2.99 0.17 -3.98
C PHE A 68 -2.04 0.62 -2.89
N GLY A 69 -1.74 1.92 -2.82
CA GLY A 69 -0.88 2.51 -1.80
C GLY A 69 -1.42 2.30 -0.39
N VAL A 70 -2.73 2.45 -0.18
CA VAL A 70 -3.41 2.12 1.09
C VAL A 70 -3.20 0.65 1.46
N GLY A 71 -3.40 -0.27 0.51
CA GLY A 71 -3.13 -1.69 0.73
C GLY A 71 -1.69 -1.96 1.15
N LEU A 72 -0.74 -1.35 0.42
CA LEU A 72 0.69 -1.49 0.69
C LEU A 72 1.07 -0.93 2.07
N THR A 73 0.54 0.23 2.46
CA THR A 73 0.75 0.81 3.81
C THR A 73 0.16 -0.08 4.91
N ILE A 74 -1.05 -0.63 4.72
CA ILE A 74 -1.69 -1.50 5.72
C ILE A 74 -0.90 -2.79 5.96
N SER A 75 -0.17 -3.28 4.95
CA SER A 75 0.62 -4.52 5.09
C SER A 75 1.77 -4.43 6.10
N ASP A 76 2.16 -3.20 6.46
CA ASP A 76 3.35 -2.81 7.21
C ASP A 76 2.98 -1.67 8.21
N LEU A 77 1.75 -1.76 8.75
CA LEU A 77 1.10 -0.70 9.53
C LEU A 77 1.74 -0.48 10.90
N ARG A 78 2.20 -1.53 11.59
CA ARG A 78 2.83 -1.37 12.90
C ARG A 78 4.22 -0.76 12.73
N ASP A 79 5.00 -1.11 11.71
CA ASP A 79 6.24 -0.42 11.37
C ASP A 79 6.01 1.05 11.01
N MET A 80 4.90 1.36 10.32
CA MET A 80 4.46 2.75 10.10
C MET A 80 4.14 3.46 11.43
N LEU A 81 3.40 2.83 12.34
CA LEU A 81 3.01 3.42 13.63
C LEU A 81 4.21 3.61 14.56
N GLU A 82 5.19 2.71 14.49
CA GLU A 82 6.47 2.80 15.19
C GLU A 82 7.47 3.74 14.49
N LEU A 83 7.09 4.34 13.35
CA LEU A 83 7.91 5.24 12.54
C LEU A 83 9.25 4.62 12.14
N LYS A 84 9.27 3.32 11.85
CA LYS A 84 10.46 2.65 11.32
C LYS A 84 10.62 2.97 9.84
N PHE A 85 11.56 3.84 9.53
CA PHE A 85 11.77 4.27 8.14
C PHE A 85 12.76 3.39 7.37
N TRP A 86 13.74 2.81 8.06
CA TRP A 86 14.82 2.07 7.44
C TRP A 86 15.30 0.94 8.34
N GLY A 87 15.63 -0.21 7.76
CA GLY A 87 16.23 -1.30 8.53
C GLY A 87 16.08 -2.66 7.88
N VAL A 88 16.42 -3.66 8.68
CA VAL A 88 16.21 -5.08 8.40
C VAL A 88 15.24 -5.59 9.46
N ASP A 89 14.33 -6.48 9.06
CA ASP A 89 13.39 -7.06 10.01
C ASP A 89 14.10 -7.99 10.99
N PRO A 90 13.66 -8.02 12.26
CA PRO A 90 14.19 -8.95 13.23
C PRO A 90 13.98 -10.41 12.76
N PRO A 91 14.95 -11.30 13.00
CA PRO A 91 14.82 -12.71 12.64
C PRO A 91 13.65 -13.35 13.42
N GLY A 92 12.77 -14.05 12.71
CA GLY A 92 11.61 -14.70 13.32
C GLY A 92 10.65 -15.31 12.28
N PRO A 93 9.65 -16.09 12.74
CA PRO A 93 8.67 -16.70 11.84
C PRO A 93 7.79 -15.61 11.21
N LYS A 94 7.97 -15.35 9.92
CA LYS A 94 7.14 -14.40 9.17
C LYS A 94 5.79 -15.02 8.85
N ARG A 95 4.70 -14.36 9.27
CA ARG A 95 3.33 -14.81 9.01
C ARG A 95 2.73 -13.94 7.90
N PHE A 96 2.17 -14.57 6.87
CA PHE A 96 1.62 -13.84 5.72
C PHE A 96 0.51 -12.85 6.10
N TRP A 97 -0.45 -13.28 6.92
CA TRP A 97 -1.59 -12.47 7.35
C TRP A 97 -1.31 -11.56 8.55
N HIS A 98 -0.05 -11.42 8.97
CA HIS A 98 0.29 -10.46 10.02
C HIS A 98 0.25 -9.04 9.46
N ILE A 99 0.09 -8.09 10.37
CA ILE A 99 0.27 -6.67 10.10
C ILE A 99 1.47 -6.29 10.97
N ASP A 100 2.65 -6.24 10.35
CA ASP A 100 3.90 -5.87 11.00
C ASP A 100 4.06 -4.36 11.10
#